data_AF-A0A943K3D9-F1
#
_entry.id   AF-A0A943K3D9-F1
#
_cell.length_a   1.000
_cell.length_b   1.000
_cell.length_c   1.000
_cell.angle_alpha   90.00
_cell.angle_beta   90.00
_cell.angle_gamma   90.00
#
_symmetry.space_group_name_H-M   'P 1'
#
loop_
_entity.id
_entity.type
_entity.pdbx_description
1 polymer ?
#
loop_
_entity_poly.entity_id
_entity_poly.type
_entity_poly.pdbx_seq_one_letter_code
_entity_poly.pdbx_strand_id
1 'polypeptide(L)'
;MTLWIIFLAYIEAFGAGVAIFAKRRGRKEWAYYFIPFYAFTFANKTTKGFKVMSIPVENLFKSVLVETAVCILAFIYAKWGETHLGEIDAPCLKQIMWVPAGTALIVFYLGNVKSSLAVFEEWRCRFPCDWILYLTLIALPVAYAVLPVREKRNNAVGL
;
A
#
# COMPACT_ATOMS: atom_id res chain seq x y z
N MET A 1 11.55 -17.07 -3.47
CA MET A 1 11.44 -16.41 -2.15
C MET A 1 11.82 -14.94 -2.37
N THR A 2 10.93 -14.25 -3.10
CA THR A 2 11.19 -12.97 -3.78
C THR A 2 10.10 -11.94 -3.46
N LEU A 3 9.13 -12.34 -2.62
CA LEU A 3 7.94 -11.56 -2.27
C LEU A 3 8.29 -10.25 -1.57
N TRP A 4 9.33 -10.22 -0.74
CA TRP A 4 9.79 -8.99 -0.09
C TRP A 4 10.35 -7.96 -1.08
N ILE A 5 11.02 -8.40 -2.15
CA ILE A 5 11.51 -7.52 -3.23
C ILE A 5 10.32 -6.93 -3.99
N ILE A 6 9.35 -7.78 -4.35
CA ILE A 6 8.13 -7.36 -5.05
C ILE A 6 7.36 -6.34 -4.18
N PHE A 7 7.29 -6.59 -2.88
CA PHE A 7 6.62 -5.72 -1.92
C PHE A 7 7.30 -4.35 -1.79
N LEU A 8 8.63 -4.30 -1.67
CA LEU A 8 9.38 -3.04 -1.61
C LEU A 8 9.31 -2.27 -2.93
N ALA A 9 9.49 -2.94 -4.07
CA ALA A 9 9.36 -2.33 -5.39
C ALA A 9 7.95 -1.74 -5.60
N TYR A 10 6.92 -2.40 -5.07
CA TYR A 10 5.57 -1.89 -5.11
C TYR A 10 5.40 -0.62 -4.25
N ILE A 11 5.95 -0.60 -3.04
CA ILE A 11 5.91 0.58 -2.16
C ILE A 11 6.58 1.79 -2.84
N GLU A 12 7.71 1.58 -3.52
CA GLU A 12 8.37 2.63 -4.28
C GLU A 12 7.53 3.13 -5.45
N ALA A 13 6.97 2.22 -6.26
CA ALA A 13 6.10 2.58 -7.36
C ALA A 13 4.89 3.39 -6.85
N PHE A 14 4.28 2.96 -5.75
CA PHE A 14 3.18 3.68 -5.10
C PHE A 14 3.62 5.08 -4.64
N GLY A 15 4.80 5.18 -4.00
CA GLY A 15 5.37 6.46 -3.59
C GLY A 15 5.61 7.42 -4.76
N ALA A 16 6.16 6.92 -5.87
CA ALA A 16 6.35 7.69 -7.09
C ALA A 16 5.01 8.19 -7.67
N GLY A 17 3.97 7.34 -7.69
CA GLY A 17 2.62 7.73 -8.11
C GLY A 17 2.06 8.87 -7.25
N VAL A 18 2.14 8.74 -5.92
CA VAL A 18 1.69 9.76 -4.96
C VAL A 18 2.52 11.05 -5.08
N ALA A 19 3.83 10.96 -5.32
CA ALA A 19 4.71 12.11 -5.50
C ALA A 19 4.35 12.89 -6.77
N ILE A 20 4.10 12.20 -7.90
CA ILE A 20 3.63 12.82 -9.15
C ILE A 20 2.28 13.50 -8.91
N PHE A 21 1.35 12.81 -8.24
CA PHE A 21 0.05 13.38 -7.88
C PHE A 21 0.19 14.65 -7.03
N ALA A 22 1.03 14.63 -6.00
CA ALA A 22 1.28 15.79 -5.12
C ALA A 22 1.96 16.95 -5.87
N LYS A 23 2.91 16.65 -6.76
CA LYS A 23 3.62 17.64 -7.60
C LYS A 23 2.66 18.38 -8.53
N ARG A 24 1.76 17.64 -9.20
CA ARG A 24 0.71 18.22 -10.07
C ARG A 24 -0.27 19.13 -9.31
N ARG A 25 -0.32 19.04 -7.98
CA ARG A 25 -1.19 19.82 -7.10
C ARG A 25 -0.48 20.97 -6.37
N GLY A 26 0.78 21.26 -6.72
CA GLY A 26 1.54 22.36 -6.14
C GLY A 26 1.89 22.18 -4.65
N ARG A 27 1.85 20.95 -4.13
CA ARG A 27 2.25 20.68 -2.73
C ARG A 27 3.77 20.81 -2.61
N LYS A 28 4.25 21.69 -1.71
CA LYS A 28 5.69 21.91 -1.48
C LYS A 28 6.43 20.65 -0.97
N GLU A 29 5.72 19.75 -0.31
CA GLU A 29 6.27 18.51 0.27
C GLU A 29 6.36 17.32 -0.72
N TRP A 30 6.13 17.53 -2.02
CA TRP A 30 6.02 16.45 -3.01
C TRP A 30 7.27 15.53 -3.06
N ALA A 31 8.46 16.08 -2.87
CA ALA A 31 9.72 15.35 -2.92
C ALA A 31 9.84 14.32 -1.79
N TYR A 32 9.25 14.57 -0.62
CA TYR A 32 9.28 13.62 0.50
C TYR A 32 8.46 12.36 0.21
N TYR A 33 7.50 12.41 -0.73
CA TYR A 33 6.71 11.23 -1.11
C TYR A 33 7.48 10.25 -2.00
N PHE A 34 8.67 10.63 -2.51
CA PHE A 34 9.60 9.66 -3.10
C PHE A 34 10.23 8.74 -2.05
N ILE A 35 10.29 9.18 -0.79
CA ILE A 35 10.80 8.35 0.29
C ILE A 35 9.78 7.23 0.51
N PRO A 36 10.19 5.94 0.38
CA PRO A 36 9.34 4.81 0.68
C PRO A 36 8.68 4.98 2.04
N PHE A 37 7.46 4.48 2.18
CA PHE A 37 6.62 4.63 3.39
C PHE A 37 6.08 6.05 3.64
N TYR A 38 6.83 7.13 3.42
CA TYR A 38 6.34 8.49 3.69
C TYR A 38 5.14 8.87 2.82
N ALA A 39 5.03 8.31 1.61
CA ALA A 39 3.86 8.40 0.75
C ALA A 39 2.54 7.99 1.44
N PHE A 40 2.57 7.03 2.35
CA PHE A 40 1.37 6.58 3.08
C PHE A 40 0.88 7.62 4.10
N THR A 41 1.72 8.57 4.52
CA THR A 41 1.27 9.68 5.37
C THR A 41 0.32 10.62 4.63
N PHE A 42 0.48 10.78 3.31
CA PHE A 42 -0.45 11.54 2.47
C PHE A 42 -1.84 10.91 2.45
N ALA A 43 -1.87 9.60 2.21
CA ALA A 43 -3.08 8.79 2.24
C ALA A 43 -3.75 8.86 3.63
N ASN A 44 -2.96 8.75 4.71
CA ASN A 44 -3.44 8.77 6.08
C ASN A 44 -4.05 10.12 6.50
N LYS A 45 -3.46 11.24 6.06
CA LYS A 45 -4.02 12.60 6.27
C LYS A 45 -5.41 12.75 5.63
N THR A 46 -5.69 11.96 4.60
CA THR A 46 -6.91 12.03 3.78
C THR A 46 -8.00 11.09 4.31
N THR A 47 -7.64 9.86 4.68
CA THR A 47 -8.60 8.83 5.10
C THR A 47 -9.10 8.93 6.54
N LYS A 48 -8.38 9.59 7.46
CA LYS A 48 -8.73 9.67 8.91
C LYS A 48 -9.08 8.32 9.58
N GLY A 49 -8.53 7.21 9.06
CA GLY A 49 -8.78 5.85 9.53
C GLY A 49 -9.92 5.13 8.78
N PHE A 50 -9.74 3.85 8.51
CA PHE A 50 -10.71 3.05 7.75
C PHE A 50 -10.64 1.57 8.14
N LYS A 51 -11.70 0.79 7.86
CA LYS A 51 -11.74 -0.64 8.19
C LYS A 51 -11.33 -1.52 7.00
N VAL A 52 -10.38 -2.43 7.18
CA VAL A 52 -10.02 -3.50 6.23
C VAL A 52 -10.50 -4.82 6.81
N MET A 53 -11.42 -5.51 6.12
CA MET A 53 -12.00 -6.79 6.58
C MET A 53 -12.38 -6.79 8.07
N SER A 54 -13.09 -5.74 8.52
CA SER A 54 -13.50 -5.49 9.91
C SER A 54 -12.39 -5.07 10.90
N ILE A 55 -11.11 -5.11 10.52
CA ILE A 55 -10.00 -4.61 11.33
C ILE A 55 -9.88 -3.08 11.14
N PRO A 56 -9.96 -2.28 12.21
CA PRO A 56 -9.76 -0.83 12.12
C PRO A 56 -8.29 -0.52 11.84
N VAL A 57 -8.02 0.15 10.72
CA VAL A 57 -6.71 0.71 10.38
C VAL A 57 -6.76 2.20 10.68
N GLU A 58 -6.28 2.58 11.86
CA GLU A 58 -6.21 3.98 12.29
C GLU A 58 -5.08 4.75 11.60
N ASN A 59 -4.00 4.05 11.25
CA ASN A 59 -2.83 4.65 10.64
C ASN A 59 -2.23 3.73 9.59
N LEU A 60 -2.47 4.07 8.31
CA LEU A 60 -1.99 3.29 7.16
C LEU A 60 -0.47 3.10 7.24
N PHE A 61 0.28 4.16 7.55
CA PHE A 61 1.75 4.11 7.66
C PHE A 61 2.22 3.08 8.68
N LYS A 62 1.59 3.04 9.86
CA LYS A 62 1.92 2.03 10.89
C LYS A 62 1.56 0.62 10.43
N SER A 63 0.42 0.43 9.76
CA SER A 63 0.00 -0.87 9.22
C SER A 63 1.04 -1.40 8.24
N VAL A 64 1.46 -0.57 7.28
CA VAL A 64 2.46 -0.95 6.28
C VAL A 64 3.79 -1.32 6.93
N LEU A 65 4.24 -0.58 7.94
CA LEU A 65 5.47 -0.93 8.68
C LEU A 65 5.37 -2.29 9.37
N VAL A 66 4.24 -2.58 10.03
CA VAL A 66 4.01 -3.88 10.69
C VAL A 66 3.97 -5.01 9.65
N GLU A 67 3.25 -4.83 8.55
CA GLU A 67 3.17 -5.81 7.46
C GLU A 67 4.54 -6.07 6.82
N THR A 68 5.36 -5.01 6.67
CA THR A 68 6.74 -5.11 6.18
C THR A 68 7.60 -5.93 7.14
N ALA A 69 7.51 -5.64 8.45
CA ALA A 69 8.23 -6.38 9.47
C ALA A 69 7.84 -7.86 9.49
N VAL A 70 6.55 -8.19 9.39
CA VAL A 70 6.06 -9.58 9.32
C VAL A 70 6.63 -10.29 8.10
N CYS A 71 6.65 -9.66 6.92
CA CYS A 71 7.24 -10.23 5.70
C CYS A 71 8.75 -10.49 5.85
N ILE A 72 9.49 -9.56 6.46
CA ILE A 72 10.93 -9.69 6.68
C ILE A 72 11.21 -10.80 7.70
N LEU A 73 10.49 -10.85 8.81
CA LEU A 73 10.66 -11.87 9.85
C LEU A 73 10.32 -13.27 9.31
N ALA A 74 9.23 -13.41 8.55
CA ALA A 74 8.89 -14.66 7.89
C ALA A 74 9.98 -15.11 6.91
N PHE A 75 10.60 -14.15 6.19
CA PHE A 75 11.72 -14.44 5.30
C PHE A 75 12.97 -14.91 6.07
N ILE A 76 13.38 -14.18 7.12
CA ILE A 76 14.54 -14.54 7.94
C ILE A 76 14.33 -15.91 8.57
N TYR A 77 13.14 -16.18 9.11
CA TYR A 77 12.83 -17.45 9.75
C TYR A 77 12.81 -18.63 8.77
N ALA A 78 12.25 -18.44 7.57
CA ALA A 78 12.32 -19.45 6.53
C ALA A 78 13.77 -19.70 6.03
N LYS A 79 14.61 -18.65 5.97
CA LYS A 79 16.05 -18.80 5.62
C LYS A 79 16.86 -19.48 6.70
N TRP A 80 16.54 -19.19 7.97
CA TRP A 80 17.12 -19.89 9.10
C TRP A 80 16.76 -21.37 9.06
N GLY A 81 15.49 -21.71 8.76
CA GLY A 81 15.07 -23.10 8.59
C GLY A 81 15.78 -23.83 7.45
N GLU A 82 16.04 -23.17 6.31
CA GLU A 82 16.81 -23.75 5.20
C GLU A 82 18.26 -24.12 5.60
N THR A 83 18.82 -23.50 6.64
CA THR A 83 20.21 -23.75 7.07
C THR A 83 20.33 -24.65 8.31
N HIS A 84 19.24 -24.85 9.06
CA HIS A 84 19.27 -25.56 10.35
C HIS A 84 18.32 -26.77 10.44
N LEU A 85 17.43 -26.96 9.46
CA LEU A 85 16.49 -28.09 9.45
C LEU A 85 16.88 -29.14 8.41
N GLY A 86 16.38 -30.36 8.59
CA GLY A 86 16.53 -31.45 7.63
C GLY A 86 15.84 -31.17 6.30
N GLU A 87 16.23 -31.90 5.26
CA GLU A 87 15.78 -31.69 3.87
C GLU A 87 14.25 -31.75 3.68
N ILE A 88 13.54 -32.43 4.59
CA ILE A 88 12.07 -32.56 4.56
C ILE A 88 11.39 -31.42 5.34
N ASP A 89 11.99 -30.96 6.44
CA ASP A 89 11.37 -30.00 7.34
C ASP A 89 11.55 -28.55 6.86
N ALA A 90 12.66 -28.25 6.20
CA ALA A 90 12.95 -26.93 5.63
C ALA A 90 11.89 -26.44 4.61
N PRO A 91 11.45 -27.22 3.60
CA PRO A 91 10.41 -26.80 2.67
C PRO A 91 9.03 -26.68 3.33
N CYS A 92 8.72 -27.53 4.31
CA CYS A 92 7.49 -27.43 5.10
C CYS A 92 7.44 -26.12 5.90
N LEU A 93 8.53 -25.77 6.59
CA LEU A 93 8.62 -24.49 7.31
C LEU A 93 8.43 -23.30 6.37
N LYS A 94 9.03 -23.36 5.19
CA LYS A 94 8.89 -22.32 4.18
C LYS A 94 7.44 -22.15 3.75
N GLN A 95 6.70 -23.24 3.49
CA GLN A 95 5.27 -23.16 3.16
C GLN A 95 4.44 -22.58 4.31
N ILE A 96 4.73 -22.96 5.56
CA ILE A 96 4.05 -22.38 6.73
C ILE A 96 4.28 -20.87 6.80
N MET A 97 5.52 -20.41 6.55
CA MET A 97 5.86 -18.99 6.54
C MET A 97 5.25 -18.19 5.37
N TRP A 98 4.74 -18.85 4.33
CA TRP A 98 3.97 -18.17 3.29
C TRP A 98 2.60 -17.69 3.78
N VAL A 99 2.01 -18.33 4.79
CA VAL A 99 0.71 -17.95 5.33
C VAL A 99 0.74 -16.53 5.92
N PRO A 100 1.58 -16.22 6.93
CA PRO A 100 1.62 -14.86 7.50
C PRO A 100 2.07 -13.81 6.48
N ALA A 101 3.02 -14.13 5.59
CA ALA A 101 3.48 -13.22 4.54
C ALA A 101 2.37 -12.92 3.51
N GLY A 102 1.63 -13.95 3.09
CA GLY A 102 0.51 -13.82 2.17
C GLY A 102 -0.65 -13.04 2.78
N THR A 103 -1.01 -13.30 4.04
CA THR A 103 -2.03 -12.54 4.76
C THR A 103 -1.64 -11.07 4.90
N ALA A 104 -0.39 -10.77 5.29
CA ALA A 104 0.10 -9.40 5.37
C ALA A 104 0.00 -8.67 4.02
N LEU A 105 0.35 -9.35 2.92
CA LEU A 105 0.28 -8.78 1.58
C LEU A 105 -1.16 -8.49 1.12
N ILE A 106 -2.11 -9.36 1.47
CA ILE A 106 -3.54 -9.15 1.18
C ILE A 106 -4.08 -7.95 1.97
N VAL A 107 -3.78 -7.88 3.28
CA VAL A 107 -4.23 -6.78 4.15
C VAL A 107 -3.63 -5.45 3.67
N PHE A 108 -2.34 -5.43 3.36
CA PHE A 108 -1.64 -4.30 2.76
C PHE A 108 -2.33 -3.81 1.48
N TYR A 109 -2.65 -4.74 0.57
CA TYR A 109 -3.27 -4.41 -0.70
C TYR A 109 -4.67 -3.79 -0.52
N LEU A 110 -5.51 -4.44 0.29
CA LEU A 110 -6.85 -3.92 0.59
C LEU A 110 -6.79 -2.56 1.31
N GLY A 111 -5.78 -2.40 2.18
CA GLY A 111 -5.43 -1.13 2.80
C GLY A 111 -5.22 -0.02 1.79
N ASN A 112 -4.35 -0.27 0.82
CA ASN A 112 -4.03 0.67 -0.24
C ASN A 112 -5.21 0.96 -1.16
N VAL A 113 -5.98 -0.06 -1.56
CA VAL A 113 -7.18 0.14 -2.40
C VAL A 113 -8.17 1.06 -1.70
N LYS A 114 -8.53 0.77 -0.44
CA LYS A 114 -9.48 1.60 0.31
C LYS A 114 -8.96 3.02 0.55
N SER A 115 -7.68 3.15 0.88
CA SER A 115 -7.09 4.48 1.05
C SER A 115 -7.07 5.27 -0.25
N SER A 116 -6.82 4.61 -1.38
CA SER A 116 -6.78 5.26 -2.68
C SER A 116 -8.17 5.69 -3.15
N LEU A 117 -9.18 4.83 -2.93
CA LEU A 117 -10.59 5.15 -3.18
C LEU A 117 -11.02 6.42 -2.45
N ALA A 118 -10.73 6.53 -1.15
CA ALA A 118 -11.09 7.72 -0.38
C ALA A 118 -10.40 8.99 -0.91
N VAL A 119 -9.12 8.88 -1.32
CA VAL A 119 -8.41 9.99 -1.96
C VAL A 119 -9.08 10.35 -3.30
N PHE A 120 -9.41 9.38 -4.14
CA PHE A 120 -10.00 9.65 -5.45
C PHE A 120 -11.42 10.23 -5.35
N GLU A 121 -12.20 9.80 -4.36
CA GLU A 121 -13.51 10.37 -4.03
C GLU A 121 -13.39 11.84 -3.58
N GLU A 122 -12.44 12.17 -2.70
CA GLU A 122 -12.22 13.54 -2.21
C GLU A 122 -11.86 14.52 -3.35
N TRP A 123 -11.21 14.01 -4.39
CA TRP A 123 -10.74 14.80 -5.54
C TRP A 123 -11.60 14.64 -6.81
N ARG A 124 -12.78 14.01 -6.72
CA ARG A 124 -13.73 13.79 -7.86
C ARG A 124 -13.11 13.12 -9.09
N CYS A 125 -12.24 12.17 -8.83
CA CYS A 125 -11.62 11.35 -9.84
C CYS A 125 -12.40 10.02 -9.94
N ARG A 126 -13.20 9.84 -11.00
CA ARG A 126 -13.86 8.56 -11.31
C ARG A 126 -13.31 8.02 -12.62
N PHE A 127 -12.87 6.77 -12.64
CA PHE A 127 -12.56 6.07 -13.88
C PHE A 127 -13.78 5.25 -14.33
N PRO A 128 -14.08 5.20 -15.64
CA PRO A 128 -15.20 4.39 -16.15
C PRO A 128 -15.04 2.87 -15.92
N CYS A 129 -13.85 2.42 -15.49
CA CYS A 129 -13.54 1.03 -15.12
C CYS A 129 -12.89 0.93 -13.73
N ASP A 130 -13.37 1.72 -12.76
CA ASP A 130 -12.90 1.78 -11.38
C ASP A 130 -12.59 0.38 -10.79
N TRP A 131 -13.51 -0.59 -10.89
CA TRP A 131 -13.34 -1.93 -10.30
C TRP A 131 -12.14 -2.73 -10.88
N ILE A 132 -11.85 -2.62 -12.18
CA ILE A 132 -10.73 -3.33 -12.85
C ILE A 132 -9.39 -2.70 -12.45
N LEU A 133 -9.39 -1.38 -12.29
CA LEU A 133 -8.23 -0.59 -11.89
C LEU A 133 -7.84 -0.84 -10.43
N TYR A 134 -8.79 -1.24 -9.57
CA TYR A 134 -8.51 -1.65 -8.19
C TYR A 134 -8.23 -3.15 -8.02
N LEU A 135 -8.25 -3.93 -9.10
CA LEU A 135 -8.00 -5.38 -9.08
C LEU A 135 -6.55 -5.75 -9.41
N THR A 136 -5.81 -4.83 -10.02
CA THR A 136 -4.40 -5.04 -10.40
C THR A 136 -3.48 -4.23 -9.49
N LEU A 137 -2.53 -4.92 -8.84
CA LEU A 137 -1.50 -4.30 -7.98
C LEU A 137 -0.91 -3.04 -8.64
N ILE A 138 -0.46 -3.16 -9.89
CA ILE A 138 0.23 -2.10 -10.66
C ILE A 138 -0.68 -0.91 -10.99
N ALA A 139 -2.00 -1.09 -11.03
CA ALA A 139 -2.89 -0.03 -11.52
C ALA A 139 -3.06 1.13 -10.53
N LEU A 140 -2.87 0.91 -9.23
CA LEU A 140 -2.93 1.99 -8.22
C LEU A 140 -1.83 3.05 -8.38
N PRO A 141 -0.52 2.68 -8.41
CA PRO A 141 0.56 3.62 -8.73
C PRO A 141 0.33 4.41 -10.03
N VAL A 142 -0.10 3.71 -11.08
CA VAL A 142 -0.36 4.30 -12.39
C VAL A 142 -1.56 5.25 -12.34
N ALA A 143 -2.63 4.88 -11.62
CA ALA A 143 -3.79 5.74 -11.42
C ALA A 143 -3.37 7.07 -10.81
N TYR A 144 -2.64 7.05 -9.69
CA TYR A 144 -2.13 8.27 -9.06
C TYR A 144 -1.30 9.14 -10.01
N ALA A 145 -0.46 8.51 -10.86
CA ALA A 145 0.37 9.22 -11.82
C ALA A 145 -0.42 9.82 -13.00
N VAL A 146 -1.51 9.18 -13.43
CA VAL A 146 -2.28 9.57 -14.63
C VAL A 146 -3.44 10.50 -14.31
N LEU A 147 -3.91 10.54 -13.06
CA LEU A 147 -5.09 11.29 -12.67
C LEU A 147 -5.07 12.76 -13.12
N PRO A 148 -6.16 13.24 -13.74
CA PRO A 148 -6.28 14.63 -14.15
C PRO A 148 -6.41 15.55 -12.94
N VAL A 149 -5.90 16.78 -13.09
CA VAL A 149 -5.93 17.80 -12.05
C VAL A 149 -7.36 18.37 -11.96
N ARG A 150 -8.17 17.87 -11.01
CA ARG A 150 -9.53 18.38 -10.70
C ARG A 150 -9.61 18.97 -9.30
N GLU A 151 -10.16 20.16 -9.11
CA GLU A 151 -10.21 20.81 -7.78
C GLU A 151 -10.75 19.90 -6.66
N LYS A 152 -10.12 20.04 -5.49
CA LYS A 152 -10.54 19.38 -4.26
C LYS A 152 -12.01 19.73 -3.99
N ARG A 153 -12.82 18.79 -3.48
CA ARG A 153 -14.14 19.15 -2.96
C ARG A 153 -13.96 20.16 -1.82
N ASN A 154 -14.20 21.44 -2.12
CA ASN A 154 -14.46 22.42 -1.07
C ASN A 154 -15.75 21.96 -0.41
N ASN A 155 -15.69 21.55 0.85
CA ASN A 155 -16.88 21.51 1.70
C ASN A 155 -17.25 22.97 1.99
N ALA A 156 -17.73 23.67 0.95
CA ALA A 156 -18.45 24.91 1.05
C ALA A 156 -19.92 24.58 0.76
N VAL A 157 -20.52 23.74 1.59
CA VAL A 157 -21.97 23.66 1.73
C VAL A 157 -22.27 23.29 3.19
N GLY A 158 -22.71 24.29 3.95
CA GLY A 158 -23.61 24.06 5.09
C GLY A 158 -23.24 24.74 6.40
N LEU A 159 -23.65 26.02 6.52
CA LEU A 159 -23.92 26.82 7.73
C LEU A 159 -22.72 27.47 8.43
#